data_AF-A0A2H1MNX2-F1
#
_entry.id   AF-A0A2H1MNX2-F1
#
_cell.length_a   1.000
_cell.length_b   1.000
_cell.length_c   1.000
_cell.angle_alpha   90.00
_cell.angle_beta   90.00
_cell.angle_gamma   90.00
#
_symmetry.space_group_name_H-M   'P 1'
#
loop_
_entity.id
_entity.type
_entity.pdbx_description
1 polymer ?
#
loop_
_entity_poly.entity_id
_entity_poly.type
_entity_poly.pdbx_seq_one_letter_code
_entity_poly.pdbx_strand_id
1 'polypeptide(L)'
;MPKTIRELADELGVSKQRIQQIIAKLSASKTPNKEGNRYVLNAQDVKNIKDLMGFDNDKSSTSESTNRLVDYDVYLDVIDSIKEKDEQIKILLEVQKQTQNLLDQQQRLALQDKQLLEEYKAEIKDLKALTMAPHDDGEKKMAAQKQPEPEHSTPDSQPKPKKWWRFGK
;
A
#
# COMPACT_ATOMS: atom_id res chain seq x y z
N MET A 1 -1.95 -33.40 24.79
CA MET A 1 -2.22 -33.93 23.44
C MET A 1 -1.07 -33.51 22.54
N PRO A 2 -0.52 -34.40 21.71
CA PRO A 2 0.53 -34.01 20.77
C PRO A 2 -0.06 -33.10 19.69
N LYS A 3 0.69 -32.06 19.29
CA LYS A 3 0.24 -31.10 18.28
C LYS A 3 0.64 -31.57 16.90
N THR A 4 -0.18 -31.29 15.90
CA THR A 4 0.18 -31.52 14.50
C THR A 4 0.81 -30.28 13.88
N ILE A 5 1.55 -30.44 12.76
CA ILE A 5 2.05 -29.31 11.97
C ILE A 5 0.93 -28.33 11.59
N ARG A 6 -0.29 -28.85 11.35
CA ARG A 6 -1.44 -28.02 11.00
C ARG A 6 -1.83 -27.10 12.16
N GLU A 7 -2.02 -27.66 13.34
CA GLU A 7 -2.39 -26.88 14.53
C GLU A 7 -1.31 -25.86 14.88
N LEU A 8 -0.03 -26.22 14.77
CA LEU A 8 1.07 -25.29 15.00
C LEU A 8 1.13 -24.17 13.95
N ALA A 9 0.84 -24.49 12.69
CA ALA A 9 0.75 -23.51 11.60
C ALA A 9 -0.36 -22.50 11.85
N ASP A 10 -1.54 -23.01 12.21
CA ASP A 10 -2.72 -22.20 12.48
C ASP A 10 -2.52 -21.32 13.74
N GLU A 11 -1.84 -21.82 14.78
CA GLU A 11 -1.47 -21.04 15.98
C GLU A 11 -0.46 -19.92 15.71
N LEU A 12 0.53 -20.17 14.86
CA LEU A 12 1.61 -19.22 14.56
C LEU A 12 1.30 -18.30 13.37
N GLY A 13 0.16 -18.50 12.70
CA GLY A 13 -0.20 -17.74 11.50
C GLY A 13 0.76 -17.98 10.32
N VAL A 14 1.39 -19.15 10.25
CA VAL A 14 2.38 -19.50 9.19
C VAL A 14 1.87 -20.63 8.31
N SER A 15 2.44 -20.80 7.12
CA SER A 15 2.10 -21.93 6.25
C SER A 15 2.65 -23.25 6.78
N LYS A 16 1.93 -24.35 6.54
CA LYS A 16 2.39 -25.72 6.88
C LYS A 16 3.75 -26.04 6.25
N GLN A 17 3.98 -25.54 5.03
CA GLN A 17 5.26 -25.68 4.32
C GLN A 17 6.39 -24.97 5.05
N ARG A 18 6.14 -23.79 5.65
CA ARG A 18 7.15 -23.08 6.42
C ARG A 18 7.62 -23.90 7.61
N ILE A 19 6.69 -24.52 8.35
CA ILE A 19 7.05 -25.42 9.47
C ILE A 19 7.84 -26.63 8.97
N GLN A 20 7.48 -27.22 7.83
CA GLN A 20 8.23 -28.34 7.24
C GLN A 20 9.66 -27.93 6.83
N GLN A 21 9.84 -26.75 6.25
CA GLN A 21 11.17 -26.21 5.92
C GLN A 21 12.02 -26.00 7.18
N ILE A 22 11.42 -25.52 8.26
CA ILE A 22 12.08 -25.34 9.55
C ILE A 22 12.48 -26.69 10.13
N ILE A 23 11.60 -27.69 10.09
CA ILE A 23 11.91 -29.06 10.50
C ILE A 23 13.07 -29.64 9.67
N ALA A 24 13.10 -29.40 8.37
CA ALA A 24 14.20 -29.85 7.49
C ALA A 24 15.55 -29.19 7.81
N LYS A 25 15.53 -28.01 8.45
CA LYS A 25 16.74 -27.30 8.92
C LYS A 25 17.17 -27.71 10.33
N LEU A 26 16.35 -28.45 11.08
CA LEU A 26 16.72 -28.95 12.40
C LEU A 26 17.75 -30.08 12.28
N SER A 27 18.62 -30.20 13.29
CA SER A 27 19.54 -31.34 13.41
C SER A 27 18.76 -32.64 13.68
N ALA A 28 19.29 -33.79 13.27
CA ALA A 28 18.64 -35.10 13.43
C ALA A 28 18.23 -35.46 14.87
N SER A 29 18.87 -34.84 15.87
CA SER A 29 18.53 -34.98 17.30
C SER A 29 17.32 -34.14 17.77
N LYS A 30 16.94 -33.12 17.00
CA LYS A 30 15.85 -32.18 17.30
C LYS A 30 14.68 -32.30 16.32
N THR A 31 14.78 -33.22 15.37
CA THR A 31 13.72 -33.47 14.40
C THR A 31 12.55 -34.20 15.07
N PRO A 32 11.30 -33.76 14.84
CA PRO A 32 10.13 -34.42 15.44
C PRO A 32 9.94 -35.84 14.90
N ASN A 33 9.35 -36.70 15.73
CA ASN A 33 9.01 -38.06 15.32
C ASN A 33 7.91 -38.07 14.24
N LYS A 34 8.03 -39.03 13.32
CA LYS A 34 7.02 -39.32 12.31
C LYS A 34 6.19 -40.52 12.74
N GLU A 35 4.89 -40.32 12.87
CA GLU A 35 3.92 -41.40 13.02
C GLU A 35 3.24 -41.60 11.66
N GLY A 36 3.73 -42.59 10.90
CA GLY A 36 3.32 -42.81 9.52
C GLY A 36 3.63 -41.61 8.62
N ASN A 37 2.60 -41.07 7.95
CA ASN A 37 2.72 -39.93 7.03
C ASN A 37 2.61 -38.55 7.71
N ARG A 38 2.52 -38.48 9.05
CA ARG A 38 2.36 -37.21 9.76
C ARG A 38 3.44 -37.01 10.82
N TYR A 39 3.86 -35.76 10.96
CA TYR A 39 4.67 -35.32 12.09
C TYR A 39 3.78 -35.08 13.30
N VAL A 40 4.18 -35.67 14.41
CA VAL A 40 3.52 -35.54 15.71
C VAL A 40 4.49 -34.78 16.59
N LEU A 41 4.13 -33.55 16.94
CA LEU A 41 5.01 -32.61 17.62
C LEU A 41 4.77 -32.69 19.13
N ASN A 42 5.84 -32.98 19.87
CA ASN A 42 5.83 -32.87 21.32
C ASN A 42 6.11 -31.41 21.75
N ALA A 43 5.94 -31.10 23.04
CA ALA A 43 6.16 -29.74 23.56
C ALA A 43 7.58 -29.21 23.25
N GLN A 44 8.59 -30.10 23.28
CA GLN A 44 9.97 -29.74 22.95
C GLN A 44 10.17 -29.47 21.46
N ASP A 45 9.50 -30.22 20.58
CA ASP A 45 9.59 -30.02 19.13
C ASP A 45 8.99 -28.68 18.74
N VAL A 46 7.84 -28.34 19.35
CA VAL A 46 7.18 -27.04 19.19
C VAL A 46 8.12 -25.92 19.63
N LYS A 47 8.80 -26.07 20.78
CA LYS A 47 9.78 -25.09 21.28
C LYS A 47 10.95 -24.92 20.31
N ASN A 48 11.59 -26.01 19.89
CA ASN A 48 12.68 -25.97 18.92
C ASN A 48 12.28 -25.29 17.60
N ILE A 49 11.06 -25.53 17.12
CA ILE A 49 10.51 -24.92 15.90
C ILE A 49 10.24 -23.41 16.11
N LYS A 50 9.70 -23.00 17.26
CA LYS A 50 9.46 -21.60 17.60
C LYS A 50 10.76 -20.82 17.81
N ASP A 51 11.74 -21.41 18.50
CA ASP A 51 13.09 -20.88 18.69
C ASP A 51 13.74 -20.60 17.32
N LEU A 52 13.73 -21.57 16.40
CA LEU A 52 14.35 -21.41 15.07
C LEU A 52 13.60 -20.39 14.18
N MET A 53 12.31 -20.19 14.42
CA MET A 53 11.51 -19.18 13.71
C MET A 53 11.58 -17.78 14.35
N GLY A 54 12.22 -17.64 15.52
CA GLY A 54 12.33 -16.36 16.22
C GLY A 54 11.06 -15.92 16.93
N PHE A 55 10.15 -16.85 17.24
CA PHE A 55 8.93 -16.55 18.01
C PHE A 55 9.17 -16.54 19.52
N ASP A 56 10.16 -17.29 20.01
CA ASP A 56 10.53 -17.29 21.42
C ASP A 56 11.58 -16.19 21.66
N ASN A 57 11.10 -15.00 22.06
CA ASN A 57 11.95 -13.86 22.49
C ASN A 57 12.16 -13.82 24.02
N ASP A 58 11.76 -14.88 24.72
CA ASP A 58 11.99 -15.00 26.16
C ASP A 58 13.44 -15.36 26.45
N LYS A 59 14.21 -14.29 26.66
CA LYS A 59 15.45 -14.24 27.44
C LYS A 59 15.43 -15.26 28.59
N SER A 60 15.99 -16.44 28.35
CA SER A 60 16.37 -17.36 29.43
C SER A 60 17.62 -18.15 29.06
N SER A 61 18.69 -17.42 28.76
CA SER A 61 20.01 -17.86 29.22
C SER A 61 20.33 -17.08 30.49
N THR A 62 20.14 -17.78 31.60
CA THR A 62 20.63 -17.52 32.94
C THR A 62 21.94 -16.74 32.98
N SER A 63 21.97 -15.77 33.87
CA SER A 63 23.13 -15.17 34.54
C SER A 63 24.43 -15.97 34.45
N GLU A 64 25.25 -15.65 33.46
CA GLU A 64 26.68 -15.51 33.68
C GLU A 64 27.08 -14.22 32.99
N SER A 65 27.32 -13.18 33.79
CA SER A 65 28.18 -12.07 33.43
C SER A 65 29.62 -12.61 33.24
N THR A 66 29.81 -13.51 32.29
CA THR A 66 31.11 -13.59 31.64
C THR A 66 31.18 -12.31 30.82
N ASN A 67 32.23 -11.52 31.04
CA ASN A 67 32.65 -10.49 30.10
C ASN A 67 32.78 -11.15 28.72
N ARG A 68 31.68 -11.27 27.96
CA ARG A 68 31.74 -11.38 26.52
C ARG A 68 32.42 -10.09 26.13
N LEU A 69 33.68 -10.20 25.71
CA LEU A 69 34.34 -9.17 24.93
C LEU A 69 33.29 -8.67 23.93
N VAL A 70 32.74 -7.48 24.20
CA VAL A 70 31.85 -6.82 23.27
C VAL A 70 32.74 -6.59 22.07
N ASP A 71 32.43 -7.29 20.98
CA ASP A 71 33.13 -7.09 19.72
C ASP A 71 32.81 -5.67 19.27
N TYR A 72 33.67 -4.72 19.65
CA TYR A 72 33.45 -3.30 19.47
C TYR A 72 33.27 -2.97 17.99
N ASP A 73 33.89 -3.75 17.11
CA ASP A 73 33.78 -3.63 15.66
C ASP A 73 32.33 -3.92 15.20
N VAL A 74 31.70 -4.98 15.70
CA VAL A 74 30.28 -5.27 15.42
C VAL A 74 29.36 -4.18 15.97
N TYR A 75 29.68 -3.60 17.13
CA TYR A 75 28.90 -2.50 17.70
C TYR A 75 29.01 -1.21 16.87
N LEU A 76 30.20 -0.91 16.35
CA LEU A 76 30.44 0.22 15.45
C LEU A 76 29.68 0.06 14.12
N ASP A 77 29.73 -1.13 13.52
CA ASP A 77 28.96 -1.44 12.30
C ASP A 77 27.45 -1.28 12.50
N VAL A 78 26.94 -1.71 13.66
CA VAL A 78 25.52 -1.52 14.01
C VAL A 78 25.19 -0.03 14.15
N ILE A 79 26.05 0.75 14.79
CA ILE A 79 25.86 2.21 14.94
C ILE A 79 25.86 2.89 13.57
N ASP A 80 26.81 2.56 12.70
CA ASP A 80 26.90 3.19 11.38
C ASP A 80 25.70 2.80 10.51
N SER A 81 25.27 1.54 10.57
CA SER A 81 24.03 1.10 9.94
C SER A 81 22.77 1.79 10.49
N ILE A 82 22.78 2.21 11.76
CA ILE A 82 21.68 3.00 12.35
C ILE A 82 21.72 4.43 11.80
N LYS A 83 22.90 5.07 11.74
CA LYS A 83 23.05 6.43 11.19
C LYS A 83 22.62 6.50 9.72
N GLU A 84 23.04 5.53 8.91
CA GLU A 84 22.63 5.45 7.50
C GLU A 84 21.10 5.33 7.35
N LYS A 85 20.46 4.51 8.18
CA LYS A 85 18.98 4.41 8.19
C LYS A 85 18.32 5.71 8.64
N ASP A 86 18.87 6.40 9.65
CA ASP A 86 18.35 7.68 10.10
C ASP A 86 18.44 8.76 9.00
N GLU A 87 19.50 8.76 8.21
CA GLU A 87 19.64 9.65 7.04
C GLU A 87 18.61 9.30 5.96
N GLN A 88 18.41 8.02 5.65
CA GLN A 88 17.38 7.59 4.71
C GLN A 88 15.97 8.00 5.18
N ILE A 89 15.68 7.87 6.47
CA ILE A 89 14.41 8.30 7.06
C ILE A 89 14.23 9.82 6.89
N LYS A 90 15.28 10.62 7.12
CA LYS A 90 15.22 12.08 6.91
C LYS A 90 14.93 12.44 5.44
N ILE A 91 15.60 11.77 4.50
CA ILE A 91 15.38 12.00 3.06
C ILE A 91 13.94 11.65 2.67
N LEU A 92 13.44 10.49 3.12
CA LEU A 92 12.07 10.07 2.86
C LEU A 92 11.05 11.06 3.44
N LEU A 93 11.31 11.59 4.63
CA LEU A 93 10.44 12.57 5.29
C LEU A 93 10.41 13.90 4.51
N GLU A 94 11.55 14.35 4.00
CA GLU A 94 11.61 15.57 3.18
C GLU A 94 10.88 15.39 1.84
N VAL A 95 11.05 14.25 1.17
CA VAL A 95 10.30 13.92 -0.06
C VAL A 95 8.79 13.86 0.22
N GLN A 96 8.38 13.26 1.34
CA GLN A 96 6.97 13.24 1.76
C GLN A 96 6.43 14.66 1.98
N LYS A 97 7.21 15.54 2.59
CA LYS A 97 6.82 16.95 2.78
C LYS A 97 6.69 17.70 1.46
N GLN A 98 7.61 17.48 0.52
CA GLN A 98 7.58 18.09 -0.81
C GLN A 98 6.35 17.63 -1.60
N THR A 99 6.05 16.32 -1.58
CA THR A 99 4.87 15.77 -2.27
C THR A 99 3.56 16.29 -1.68
N GLN A 100 3.46 16.46 -0.36
CA GLN A 100 2.31 17.11 0.29
C GLN A 100 2.14 18.57 -0.16
N ASN A 101 3.21 19.35 -0.21
CA ASN A 101 3.14 20.74 -0.67
C ASN A 101 2.69 20.85 -2.14
N LEU A 102 3.22 19.98 -3.02
CA LEU A 102 2.80 19.93 -4.42
C LEU A 102 1.32 19.55 -4.57
N LEU A 103 0.86 18.60 -3.76
CA LEU A 103 -0.55 18.21 -3.74
C LEU A 103 -1.44 19.38 -3.30
N ASP A 104 -1.05 20.08 -2.24
CA ASP A 104 -1.79 21.27 -1.76
C ASP A 104 -1.82 22.38 -2.82
N GLN A 105 -0.70 22.62 -3.51
CA GLN A 105 -0.65 23.57 -4.63
C GLN A 105 -1.59 23.17 -5.75
N GLN A 106 -1.61 21.90 -6.13
CA GLN A 106 -2.50 21.38 -7.17
C GLN A 106 -3.98 21.53 -6.78
N GLN A 107 -4.32 21.27 -5.51
CA GLN A 107 -5.69 21.45 -5.01
C GLN A 107 -6.11 22.93 -5.06
N ARG A 108 -5.23 23.86 -4.66
CA ARG A 108 -5.51 25.30 -4.71
C ARG A 108 -5.73 25.79 -6.15
N LEU A 109 -4.87 25.38 -7.08
CA LEU A 109 -5.02 25.73 -8.49
C LEU A 109 -6.32 25.16 -9.07
N ALA A 110 -6.65 23.90 -8.77
CA ALA A 110 -7.89 23.30 -9.22
C ALA A 110 -9.15 24.04 -8.70
N LEU A 111 -9.09 24.60 -7.49
CA LEU A 111 -10.17 25.42 -6.95
C LEU A 111 -10.27 26.78 -7.65
N GLN A 112 -9.13 27.42 -7.95
CA GLN A 112 -9.10 28.68 -8.72
C GLN A 112 -9.64 28.47 -10.14
N ASP A 113 -9.19 27.42 -10.83
CA ASP A 113 -9.67 27.05 -12.15
C ASP A 113 -11.18 26.80 -12.14
N LYS A 114 -11.70 26.13 -11.10
CA LYS A 114 -13.14 25.90 -10.93
C LYS A 114 -13.91 27.22 -10.80
N GLN A 115 -13.44 28.15 -9.97
CA GLN A 115 -14.08 29.45 -9.78
C GLN A 115 -14.13 30.25 -11.08
N LEU A 116 -13.00 30.33 -11.79
CA LEU A 116 -12.92 31.05 -13.07
C LEU A 116 -13.87 30.44 -14.13
N LEU A 117 -13.98 29.11 -14.18
CA LEU A 117 -14.94 28.44 -15.05
C LEU A 117 -16.40 28.73 -14.68
N GLU A 118 -16.69 28.90 -13.39
CA GLU A 118 -18.02 29.27 -12.89
C GLU A 118 -18.37 30.71 -13.27
N GLU A 119 -17.43 31.64 -13.13
CA GLU A 119 -17.55 33.03 -13.56
C GLU A 119 -17.80 33.13 -15.07
N TYR A 120 -17.00 32.47 -15.91
CA TYR A 120 -17.23 32.48 -17.36
C TYR A 120 -18.57 31.86 -17.75
N LYS A 121 -19.03 30.82 -17.05
CA LYS A 121 -20.36 30.25 -17.29
C LYS A 121 -21.47 31.23 -16.93
N ALA A 122 -21.32 31.99 -15.84
CA ALA A 122 -22.26 33.02 -15.44
C ALA A 122 -22.28 34.18 -16.45
N GLU A 123 -21.10 34.68 -16.85
CA GLU A 123 -20.98 35.77 -17.83
C GLU A 123 -21.56 35.37 -19.19
N ILE A 124 -21.32 34.14 -19.66
CA ILE A 124 -21.96 33.63 -20.88
C ILE A 124 -23.49 33.61 -20.74
N LYS A 125 -24.02 33.21 -19.57
CA LYS A 125 -25.46 33.18 -19.32
C LYS A 125 -26.06 34.58 -19.30
N ASP A 126 -25.37 35.55 -18.71
CA ASP A 126 -25.82 36.94 -18.63
C ASP A 126 -25.72 37.64 -19.98
N LEU A 127 -24.62 37.46 -20.73
CA LEU A 127 -24.49 37.95 -22.11
C LEU A 127 -25.56 37.37 -23.02
N LYS A 128 -25.87 36.07 -22.86
CA LYS A 128 -26.97 35.43 -23.58
C LYS A 128 -28.32 36.05 -23.22
N ALA A 129 -28.57 36.38 -21.96
CA ALA A 129 -29.80 37.05 -21.55
C ALA A 129 -29.89 38.49 -22.11
N LEU A 130 -28.78 39.24 -22.09
CA LEU A 130 -28.71 40.61 -22.60
C LEU A 130 -28.90 40.69 -24.12
N THR A 131 -28.33 39.74 -24.87
CA THR A 131 -28.53 39.62 -26.32
C THR A 131 -29.92 39.12 -26.72
N MET A 132 -30.73 38.64 -25.77
CA MET A 132 -32.16 38.30 -26.00
C MET A 132 -33.12 39.47 -25.77
N ALA A 133 -32.64 40.70 -25.56
CA ALA A 133 -33.48 41.89 -25.77
C ALA A 133 -33.95 41.91 -27.24
N PRO A 134 -35.25 42.13 -27.53
CA PRO A 134 -35.81 41.87 -28.85
C PRO A 134 -35.28 42.89 -29.86
N HIS A 135 -34.23 42.53 -30.57
CA HIS A 135 -33.99 43.05 -31.90
C HIS A 135 -34.85 42.23 -32.86
N ASP A 136 -36.07 42.69 -33.04
CA ASP A 136 -36.87 42.36 -34.20
C ASP A 136 -36.18 43.00 -35.41
N ASP A 137 -35.43 42.20 -36.17
CA ASP A 137 -35.24 42.46 -37.59
C ASP A 137 -34.82 41.19 -38.34
N GLY A 138 -35.73 40.72 -39.20
CA GLY A 138 -35.42 40.18 -40.52
C GLY A 138 -34.56 38.90 -40.63
N GLU A 139 -35.25 37.75 -40.61
CA GLU A 139 -34.97 36.53 -41.37
C GLU A 139 -33.58 35.84 -41.33
N LYS A 140 -33.66 34.50 -41.17
CA LYS A 140 -32.62 33.46 -41.32
C LYS A 140 -31.58 33.34 -40.19
N LYS A 141 -31.76 32.29 -39.37
CA LYS A 141 -31.06 31.01 -39.59
C LYS A 141 -31.54 29.90 -38.63
N MET A 142 -32.09 28.88 -39.28
CA MET A 142 -31.97 27.44 -39.01
C MET A 142 -31.89 26.93 -37.57
N ALA A 143 -32.89 26.08 -37.30
CA ALA A 143 -32.79 24.87 -36.50
C ALA A 143 -32.75 25.04 -34.98
N ALA A 144 -33.96 25.19 -34.43
CA ALA A 144 -34.53 24.21 -33.51
C ALA A 144 -33.55 23.64 -32.46
N GLN A 145 -33.41 24.38 -31.37
CA GLN A 145 -33.90 23.96 -30.07
C GLN A 145 -34.02 22.43 -29.88
N LYS A 146 -33.02 21.84 -29.23
CA LYS A 146 -33.23 20.70 -28.31
C LYS A 146 -32.21 20.81 -27.17
N GLN A 147 -32.65 21.34 -26.04
CA GLN A 147 -32.33 20.71 -24.75
C GLN A 147 -33.39 19.61 -24.50
N PRO A 148 -33.05 18.58 -23.71
CA PRO A 148 -33.36 18.68 -22.29
C PRO A 148 -32.19 18.31 -21.37
N GLU A 149 -32.35 18.77 -20.13
CA GLU A 149 -31.59 18.48 -18.92
C GLU A 149 -31.53 16.98 -18.55
N PRO A 150 -30.64 16.61 -17.59
CA PRO A 150 -30.31 15.24 -17.26
C PRO A 150 -31.35 14.64 -16.31
N GLU A 151 -31.54 13.31 -16.35
CA GLU A 151 -31.57 12.48 -15.15
C GLU A 151 -31.72 10.97 -15.41
N HIS A 152 -31.03 10.22 -14.55
CA HIS A 152 -31.23 8.81 -14.18
C HIS A 152 -30.73 7.64 -15.06
N SER A 153 -29.69 7.00 -14.48
CA SER A 153 -29.53 5.55 -14.33
C SER A 153 -28.92 4.73 -15.48
N THR A 154 -27.76 4.14 -15.14
CA THR A 154 -27.04 3.00 -15.76
C THR A 154 -27.95 1.78 -15.99
N PRO A 155 -27.59 0.71 -16.77
CA PRO A 155 -26.23 0.22 -17.09
C PRO A 155 -25.98 -0.37 -18.52
N ASP A 156 -24.72 -0.69 -18.79
CA ASP A 156 -24.24 -1.80 -19.64
C ASP A 156 -24.24 -1.69 -21.19
N SER A 157 -23.05 -1.43 -21.79
CA SER A 157 -22.49 -2.22 -22.91
C SER A 157 -21.21 -1.61 -23.53
N GLN A 158 -20.09 -2.22 -23.13
CA GLN A 158 -18.85 -2.50 -23.88
C GLN A 158 -17.85 -1.38 -24.29
N PRO A 159 -16.53 -1.67 -24.16
CA PRO A 159 -15.46 -0.66 -24.19
C PRO A 159 -14.96 -0.39 -25.61
N LYS A 160 -15.09 0.85 -26.09
CA LYS A 160 -14.36 1.28 -27.29
C LYS A 160 -12.89 1.52 -26.92
N PRO A 161 -11.90 1.00 -27.67
CA PRO A 161 -10.50 1.15 -27.31
C PRO A 161 -10.07 2.61 -27.47
N LYS A 162 -9.64 3.21 -26.36
CA LYS A 162 -9.09 4.57 -26.31
C LYS A 162 -7.81 4.60 -27.15
N LYS A 163 -7.85 5.28 -28.30
CA LYS A 163 -6.65 5.57 -29.10
C LYS A 163 -5.85 6.65 -28.38
N TRP A 164 -4.89 6.24 -27.56
CA TRP A 164 -3.89 7.14 -27.01
C TRP A 164 -2.93 7.60 -28.11
N TRP A 165 -2.62 8.89 -28.11
CA TRP A 165 -1.61 9.49 -28.97
C TRP A 165 -0.26 8.82 -28.73
N ARG A 166 0.39 8.34 -29.80
CA ARG A 166 1.80 7.96 -29.74
C ARG A 166 2.63 9.20 -30.06
N PHE A 167 3.30 9.74 -29.06
CA PHE A 167 4.39 10.70 -29.27
C PHE A 167 5.70 9.91 -29.27
N GLY A 168 6.49 10.07 -30.34
CA GLY A 168 7.84 9.54 -30.44
C GLY A 168 8.24 9.29 -31.89
N LYS A 169 9.08 10.18 -32.43
CA LYS A 169 9.92 9.94 -33.60
C LYS A 169 11.33 9.65 -33.09
#